data_AF-A0A9D8DNN1-F1
#
_entry.id   AF-A0A9D8DNN1-F1
#
_cell.length_a   1.000
_cell.length_b   1.000
_cell.length_c   1.000
_cell.angle_alpha   90.00
_cell.angle_beta   90.00
_cell.angle_gamma   90.00
#
_symmetry.space_group_name_H-M   'P 1'
#
loop_
_entity.id
_entity.type
_entity.pdbx_description
1 polymer ?
#
loop_
_entity_poly.entity_id
_entity_poly.type
_entity_poly.pdbx_seq_one_letter_code
_entity_poly.pdbx_strand_id
1 'polypeptide(L)'
;MATPAVNEPRVNDRIRAREVRVVGPDGSQIGIKPLPEALALARELELDLVEVADKAVPPVVRIMDYGKYKYEASQRARESRRNQTAVVLKEMKYRPKIGKADFDTKTRSVEKFLHEGHKVKITIMFRGREIFHPEIGRKILDDVAAAVIHVGRVEVQSKLDGRNMTMVLAPDRKGGHGQTRRRSDSGPGEVVEGAEPEAAAEVPESPTE
;
A
#
# COMPACT_ATOMS: atom_id res chain seq x y z
N MET A 1 6.09 -19.67 1.90
CA MET A 1 6.40 -18.23 1.93
C MET A 1 6.95 -17.86 0.57
N ALA A 2 6.14 -17.31 -0.34
CA ALA A 2 6.59 -16.89 -1.66
C ALA A 2 7.18 -15.49 -1.55
N THR A 3 8.49 -15.36 -1.73
CA THR A 3 9.16 -14.08 -1.91
C THR A 3 8.50 -13.38 -3.09
N PRO A 4 8.03 -12.12 -2.99
CA PRO A 4 7.60 -11.40 -4.17
C PRO A 4 8.86 -11.26 -5.04
N ALA A 5 8.90 -11.99 -6.15
CA ALA A 5 9.92 -11.79 -7.17
C ALA A 5 9.80 -10.32 -7.58
N VAL A 6 10.72 -9.50 -7.11
CA VAL A 6 10.98 -8.20 -7.71
C VAL A 6 11.48 -8.57 -9.11
N ASN A 7 10.55 -8.63 -10.06
CA ASN A 7 10.80 -9.11 -11.40
C ASN A 7 11.71 -8.07 -12.05
N GLU A 8 13.03 -8.27 -11.92
CA GLU A 8 14.01 -7.41 -12.55
C GLU A 8 13.77 -7.53 -14.06
N PRO A 9 13.46 -6.43 -14.74
CA PRO A 9 13.03 -6.50 -16.12
C PRO A 9 14.14 -7.09 -16.97
N ARG A 10 13.77 -7.99 -17.89
CA ARG A 10 14.73 -8.60 -18.80
C ARG A 10 15.17 -7.56 -19.81
N VAL A 11 16.45 -7.62 -20.17
CA VAL A 11 17.07 -6.64 -21.07
C VAL A 11 17.75 -7.34 -22.23
N ASN A 12 17.67 -6.75 -23.43
CA ASN A 12 18.35 -7.18 -24.64
C ASN A 12 18.18 -8.69 -24.89
N ASP A 13 19.29 -9.44 -24.97
CA ASP A 13 19.32 -10.87 -25.25
C ASP A 13 18.68 -11.77 -24.16
N ARG A 14 18.31 -11.19 -23.01
CA ARG A 14 17.57 -11.92 -21.98
C ARG A 14 16.09 -12.07 -22.31
N ILE A 15 15.59 -11.31 -23.29
CA ILE A 15 14.20 -11.38 -23.76
C ILE A 15 14.08 -12.62 -24.66
N ARG A 16 13.15 -13.52 -24.33
CA ARG A 16 12.96 -14.81 -25.04
C ARG A 16 11.74 -14.84 -25.98
N ALA A 17 10.99 -13.74 -26.04
CA ALA A 17 9.81 -13.64 -26.88
C ALA A 17 10.19 -13.58 -28.36
N ARG A 18 9.38 -14.19 -29.23
CA ARG A 18 9.60 -14.15 -30.69
C ARG A 18 9.15 -12.80 -31.27
N GLU A 19 8.01 -12.32 -30.81
CA GLU A 19 7.41 -11.05 -31.21
C GLU A 19 7.23 -10.17 -29.98
N VAL A 20 7.51 -8.88 -30.13
CA VAL A 20 7.47 -7.89 -29.06
C VAL A 20 6.78 -6.63 -29.54
N ARG A 21 6.02 -5.99 -28.66
CA ARG A 21 5.45 -4.66 -28.91
C ARG A 21 6.48 -3.61 -28.49
N VAL A 22 7.02 -2.88 -29.45
CA VAL A 22 8.11 -1.92 -29.27
C VAL A 22 7.56 -0.52 -29.03
N VAL A 23 8.05 0.10 -27.96
CA VAL A 23 7.84 1.51 -27.63
C VAL A 23 9.20 2.22 -27.71
N GLY A 24 9.27 3.31 -28.47
CA GLY A 24 10.47 4.14 -28.60
C GLY A 24 10.81 4.92 -27.31
N PRO A 25 11.98 5.60 -27.29
CA PRO A 25 12.48 6.32 -26.11
C PRO A 25 11.56 7.48 -25.69
N ASP A 26 10.93 8.16 -26.64
CA ASP A 26 10.00 9.27 -26.39
C ASP A 26 8.56 8.81 -26.06
N GLY A 27 8.32 7.50 -25.99
CA GLY A 27 6.98 6.92 -25.82
C GLY A 27 6.22 6.65 -27.12
N SER A 28 6.84 6.93 -28.28
CA SER A 28 6.29 6.60 -29.61
C SER A 28 6.02 5.11 -29.76
N GLN A 29 4.83 4.73 -30.22
CA GLN A 29 4.49 3.33 -30.45
C GLN A 29 4.96 2.92 -31.86
N ILE A 30 6.01 2.09 -31.93
CA ILE A 30 6.55 1.56 -33.20
C ILE A 30 5.69 0.38 -33.68
N GLY A 31 5.02 -0.31 -32.75
CA GLY A 31 4.10 -1.41 -33.04
C GLY A 31 4.68 -2.77 -32.69
N ILE A 32 4.17 -3.82 -33.33
CA ILE A 32 4.62 -5.20 -33.11
C ILE A 32 5.75 -5.49 -34.10
N LYS A 33 6.91 -5.89 -33.58
CA LYS A 33 8.09 -6.25 -34.36
C LYS A 33 8.68 -7.57 -33.86
N PRO A 34 9.39 -8.32 -34.71
CA PRO A 34 10.16 -9.46 -34.26
C PRO A 34 11.32 -8.99 -33.36
N LEU A 35 11.68 -9.79 -32.36
CA LEU A 35 12.77 -9.50 -31.43
C LEU A 35 14.09 -9.02 -32.10
N PRO A 36 14.62 -9.67 -33.16
CA PRO A 36 15.86 -9.22 -33.79
C PRO A 36 15.78 -7.81 -34.38
N GLU A 37 14.62 -7.41 -34.92
CA GLU A 37 14.43 -6.06 -35.45
C GLU A 37 14.36 -5.03 -34.32
N ALA A 38 13.67 -5.36 -33.22
CA ALA A 38 13.65 -4.52 -32.02
C ALA A 38 15.04 -4.32 -31.40
N LEU A 39 15.88 -5.37 -31.40
CA LEU A 39 17.27 -5.29 -30.95
C LEU A 39 18.14 -4.44 -31.89
N ALA A 40 17.91 -4.51 -33.20
CA ALA A 40 18.62 -3.67 -34.17
C ALA A 40 18.29 -2.18 -33.96
N LEU A 41 17.01 -1.84 -33.77
CA LEU A 41 16.56 -0.47 -33.48
C LEU A 41 17.16 0.07 -32.17
N ALA A 42 17.23 -0.75 -31.13
CA ALA A 42 17.87 -0.37 -29.87
C ALA A 42 19.37 -0.07 -30.05
N ARG A 43 20.08 -0.90 -30.85
CA ARG A 43 21.50 -0.71 -31.17
C ARG A 43 21.77 0.53 -32.02
N GLU A 44 20.91 0.84 -33.00
CA GLU A 44 21.02 2.08 -33.80
C GLU A 44 20.91 3.33 -32.94
N LEU A 45 20.10 3.27 -31.88
CA LEU A 45 19.89 4.37 -30.95
C LEU A 45 20.89 4.37 -29.79
N GLU A 46 21.83 3.41 -29.73
CA GLU A 46 22.77 3.20 -28.62
C GLU A 46 22.08 3.05 -27.24
N LEU A 47 20.85 2.50 -27.23
CA LEU A 47 20.01 2.30 -26.05
C LEU A 47 19.74 0.81 -25.80
N ASP A 48 19.22 0.49 -24.61
CA ASP A 48 18.84 -0.89 -24.28
C ASP A 48 17.36 -1.17 -24.60
N LEU A 49 17.08 -2.41 -24.98
CA LEU A 49 15.73 -2.93 -25.08
C LEU A 49 15.31 -3.51 -23.73
N VAL A 50 14.40 -2.84 -23.02
CA VAL A 50 13.95 -3.23 -21.68
C VAL A 50 12.51 -3.76 -21.73
N GLU A 51 12.29 -4.97 -21.22
CA GLU A 51 10.97 -5.59 -21.09
C GLU A 51 10.21 -4.99 -19.89
N VAL A 52 9.23 -4.11 -20.13
CA VAL A 52 8.47 -3.41 -19.07
C VAL A 52 7.25 -4.23 -18.62
N ALA A 53 6.64 -4.99 -19.53
CA ALA A 53 5.49 -5.84 -19.23
C ALA A 53 5.61 -7.20 -19.90
N ASP A 54 5.86 -8.22 -19.08
CA ASP A 54 5.96 -9.63 -19.44
C ASP A 54 4.60 -10.33 -19.56
N LYS A 55 3.57 -9.80 -18.89
CA LYS A 55 2.21 -10.38 -18.86
C LYS A 55 1.38 -10.09 -20.12
N ALA A 56 1.82 -9.18 -20.99
CA ALA A 56 1.10 -8.84 -22.21
C ALA A 56 1.43 -9.85 -23.32
N VAL A 57 0.46 -10.11 -24.21
CA VAL A 57 0.65 -10.93 -25.41
C VAL A 57 0.37 -10.03 -26.63
N PRO A 58 1.39 -9.64 -27.43
CA PRO A 58 2.83 -9.85 -27.24
C PRO A 58 3.45 -8.98 -26.11
N PRO A 59 4.58 -9.39 -25.50
CA PRO A 59 5.25 -8.64 -24.43
C PRO A 59 5.62 -7.22 -24.85
N VAL A 60 5.55 -6.27 -23.91
CA VAL A 60 5.83 -4.86 -24.18
C VAL A 60 7.27 -4.55 -23.81
N VAL A 61 8.05 -4.17 -24.82
CA VAL A 61 9.43 -3.72 -24.69
C VAL A 61 9.52 -2.22 -24.96
N ARG A 62 10.33 -1.52 -24.18
CA ARG A 62 10.61 -0.10 -24.38
C ARG A 62 12.11 0.10 -24.55
N ILE A 63 12.48 0.87 -25.56
CA ILE A 63 13.85 1.28 -25.81
C ILE A 63 14.20 2.39 -24.81
N MET A 64 15.11 2.13 -23.88
CA MET A 64 15.53 3.10 -22.85
C MET A 64 16.90 2.72 -22.27
N ASP A 65 17.55 3.66 -21.59
CA ASP A 65 18.76 3.38 -20.80
C ASP A 65 18.41 2.58 -19.53
N TYR A 66 18.92 1.35 -19.44
CA TYR A 66 18.65 0.47 -18.30
C TYR A 66 19.28 0.98 -16.99
N GLY A 67 20.46 1.60 -17.07
CA GLY A 67 21.19 2.13 -15.91
C GLY A 67 20.42 3.26 -15.23
N LYS A 68 19.94 4.22 -16.02
CA LYS A 68 19.10 5.33 -15.55
C LYS A 68 17.79 4.82 -14.96
N TYR A 69 17.11 3.90 -15.65
CA TYR A 69 15.88 3.30 -15.17
C TYR A 69 16.06 2.59 -13.82
N LYS A 70 17.12 1.79 -13.65
CA LYS A 70 17.43 1.11 -12.39
C LYS A 70 17.69 2.09 -11.26
N TYR A 71 18.40 3.19 -11.54
CA TYR A 71 18.64 4.24 -10.56
C TYR A 71 17.33 4.90 -10.12
N GLU A 72 16.49 5.36 -11.06
CA GLU A 72 15.21 6.00 -10.76
C GLU A 72 14.24 5.05 -10.04
N ALA A 73 14.14 3.80 -10.48
CA ALA A 73 13.35 2.77 -9.80
C ALA A 73 13.84 2.54 -8.37
N SER A 74 15.17 2.51 -8.16
CA SER A 74 15.75 2.35 -6.82
C SER A 74 15.49 3.57 -5.93
N GLN A 75 15.55 4.79 -6.47
CA GLN A 75 15.26 6.03 -5.75
C GLN A 75 13.79 6.10 -5.39
N ARG A 76 12.88 5.84 -6.35
CA ARG A 76 11.44 5.78 -6.10
C ARG A 76 11.08 4.70 -5.08
N ALA A 77 11.73 3.53 -5.14
CA ALA A 77 11.52 2.48 -4.15
C ALA A 77 12.01 2.91 -2.75
N ARG A 78 13.15 3.60 -2.66
CA ARG A 78 13.68 4.16 -1.40
C ARG A 78 12.77 5.26 -0.84
N GLU A 79 12.31 6.16 -1.69
CA GLU A 79 11.39 7.24 -1.32
C GLU A 79 10.05 6.66 -0.87
N SER A 80 9.48 5.71 -1.61
CA SER A 80 8.26 5.00 -1.22
C SER A 80 8.44 4.28 0.11
N ARG A 81 9.58 3.63 0.37
CA ARG A 81 9.85 2.98 1.66
C ARG A 81 9.97 3.98 2.80
N ARG A 82 10.56 5.16 2.55
CA ARG A 82 10.67 6.23 3.56
C ARG A 82 9.32 6.89 3.83
N ASN A 83 8.52 7.09 2.79
CA ASN A 83 7.21 7.77 2.87
C ASN A 83 6.10 6.84 3.36
N GLN A 84 6.30 5.51 3.30
CA GLN A 84 5.49 4.56 4.04
C GLN A 84 5.83 4.66 5.53
N THR A 85 5.03 5.40 6.29
CA THR A 85 5.12 5.42 7.75
C THR A 85 4.96 4.00 8.26
N ALA A 86 6.03 3.41 8.78
CA ALA A 86 6.01 2.08 9.35
C ALA A 86 5.08 2.08 10.57
N VAL A 87 3.94 1.41 10.47
CA VAL A 87 3.02 1.21 11.59
C VAL A 87 3.68 0.20 12.54
N VAL A 88 4.47 0.71 13.47
CA VAL A 88 5.10 -0.11 14.52
C VAL A 88 4.10 -0.39 15.63
N LEU A 89 4.16 -1.61 16.19
CA LEU A 89 3.44 -1.95 17.41
C LEU A 89 4.26 -1.49 18.62
N LYS A 90 3.77 -0.47 19.32
CA LYS A 90 4.37 0.07 20.54
C LYS A 90 3.78 -0.66 21.75
N GLU A 91 4.63 -1.12 22.65
CA GLU A 91 4.19 -1.77 23.88
C GLU A 91 4.24 -0.80 25.06
N MET A 92 3.15 -0.71 25.82
CA MET A 92 3.04 0.12 27.02
C MET A 92 2.67 -0.73 28.23
N LYS A 93 3.46 -0.64 29.30
CA LYS A 93 3.30 -1.46 30.49
C LYS A 93 2.68 -0.67 31.64
N TYR A 94 1.61 -1.20 32.20
CA TYR A 94 0.89 -0.63 33.33
C TYR A 94 1.00 -1.54 34.55
N ARG A 95 0.88 -0.94 35.74
CA ARG A 95 0.84 -1.66 37.01
C ARG A 95 -0.58 -1.62 37.57
N PRO A 96 -1.07 -2.68 38.24
CA PRO A 96 -2.41 -2.71 38.85
C PRO A 96 -2.64 -1.59 39.88
N LYS A 97 -1.58 -1.13 40.57
CA LYS A 97 -1.61 -0.02 41.55
C LYS A 97 -0.93 1.22 40.99
N ILE A 98 -1.45 1.74 39.88
CA ILE A 98 -0.94 2.97 39.26
C ILE A 98 -1.51 4.21 39.98
N GLY A 99 -0.67 5.21 40.25
CA GLY A 99 -1.11 6.50 40.75
C GLY A 99 -1.69 7.38 39.64
N LYS A 100 -2.58 8.33 39.97
CA LYS A 100 -3.29 9.16 38.99
C LYS A 100 -2.35 9.92 38.04
N ALA A 101 -1.27 10.51 38.57
CA ALA A 101 -0.28 11.22 37.76
C ALA A 101 0.48 10.31 36.77
N ASP A 102 0.78 9.06 37.17
CA ASP A 102 1.46 8.09 36.29
C ASP A 102 0.50 7.54 35.22
N PHE A 103 -0.78 7.38 35.58
CA PHE A 103 -1.85 7.03 34.64
C PHE A 103 -1.98 8.10 33.55
N ASP A 104 -2.15 9.36 33.92
CA ASP A 104 -2.32 10.47 32.97
C ASP A 104 -1.12 10.61 32.03
N THR A 105 0.10 10.45 32.56
CA THR A 105 1.34 10.51 31.75
C THR A 105 1.40 9.38 30.71
N LYS A 106 1.00 8.17 31.09
CA LYS A 106 0.97 7.03 30.17
C LYS A 106 -0.16 7.13 29.16
N THR A 107 -1.34 7.59 29.56
CA THR A 107 -2.47 7.83 28.66
C THR A 107 -2.10 8.85 27.58
N ARG A 108 -1.48 9.99 27.94
CA ARG A 108 -0.95 10.95 26.95
C ARG A 108 0.07 10.34 25.99
N SER A 109 0.90 9.43 26.49
CA SER A 109 1.88 8.73 25.64
C SER A 109 1.20 7.76 24.67
N VAL A 110 0.13 7.08 25.11
CA VAL A 110 -0.72 6.24 24.26
C VAL A 110 -1.42 7.08 23.19
N GLU A 111 -2.00 8.23 23.56
CA GLU A 111 -2.63 9.17 22.62
C GLU A 111 -1.64 9.66 21.56
N LYS A 112 -0.42 10.03 21.98
CA LYS A 112 0.65 10.44 21.06
C LYS A 112 0.98 9.33 20.04
N PHE A 113 1.13 8.09 20.48
CA PHE A 113 1.41 6.97 19.58
C PHE A 113 0.25 6.66 18.63
N LEU A 114 -0.99 6.82 19.08
CA LEU A 114 -2.16 6.67 18.23
C LEU A 114 -2.23 7.80 17.19
N HIS A 115 -1.90 9.04 17.55
CA HIS A 115 -1.78 10.16 16.61
C HIS A 115 -0.67 9.96 15.56
N GLU A 116 0.46 9.36 15.95
CA GLU A 116 1.55 8.99 15.03
C GLU A 116 1.16 7.82 14.09
N GLY A 117 -0.01 7.21 14.30
CA GLY A 117 -0.50 6.09 13.48
C GLY A 117 0.08 4.73 13.88
N HIS A 118 0.65 4.62 15.08
CA HIS A 118 1.15 3.36 15.61
C HIS A 118 0.06 2.57 16.33
N LYS A 119 0.16 1.24 16.29
CA LYS A 119 -0.67 0.37 17.13
C LYS A 119 -0.07 0.31 18.52
N VAL A 120 -0.90 0.35 19.55
CA VAL A 120 -0.42 0.32 20.93
C VAL A 120 -0.94 -0.94 21.63
N LYS A 121 -0.03 -1.78 22.10
CA LYS A 121 -0.34 -2.92 22.95
C LYS A 121 -0.11 -2.53 24.41
N ILE A 122 -1.19 -2.43 25.15
CA ILE A 122 -1.17 -2.17 26.57
C ILE A 122 -1.06 -3.51 27.30
N THR A 123 -0.12 -3.63 28.23
CA THR A 123 0.09 -4.83 29.05
C THR A 123 0.09 -4.47 30.52
N ILE A 124 -0.84 -5.03 31.28
CA ILE A 124 -0.84 -4.98 32.75
C ILE A 124 -0.21 -6.28 33.25
N MET A 125 0.82 -6.17 34.09
CA MET A 125 1.43 -7.33 34.73
C MET A 125 0.87 -7.49 36.15
N PHE A 126 0.23 -8.62 36.43
CA PHE A 126 -0.23 -8.95 37.78
C PHE A 126 0.90 -9.62 38.57
N ARG A 127 1.04 -9.28 39.86
CA ARG A 127 2.02 -9.91 40.74
C ARG A 127 1.34 -10.77 41.81
N GLY A 128 1.75 -12.04 41.89
CA GLY A 128 1.35 -12.95 42.96
C GLY A 128 -0.16 -13.12 43.09
N ARG A 129 -0.72 -12.66 44.21
CA ARG A 129 -2.16 -12.79 44.56
C ARG A 129 -3.08 -11.86 43.76
N GLU A 130 -2.52 -10.93 42.98
CA GLU A 130 -3.30 -10.00 42.17
C GLU A 130 -3.91 -10.65 40.92
N ILE A 131 -3.47 -11.87 40.55
CA ILE A 131 -4.05 -12.65 39.44
C ILE A 131 -5.53 -12.98 39.71
N PHE A 132 -5.92 -13.10 40.98
CA PHE A 132 -7.31 -13.38 41.40
C PHE A 132 -8.24 -12.17 41.28
N HIS A 133 -7.70 -10.96 41.02
CA HIS A 133 -8.49 -9.74 40.88
C HIS A 133 -8.30 -9.13 39.47
N PRO A 134 -8.74 -9.83 38.40
CA PRO A 134 -8.65 -9.31 37.04
C PRO A 134 -9.50 -8.05 36.84
N GLU A 135 -10.52 -7.84 37.69
CA GLU A 135 -11.41 -6.68 37.68
C GLU A 135 -10.65 -5.35 37.81
N ILE A 136 -9.60 -5.31 38.65
CA ILE A 136 -8.81 -4.09 38.87
C ILE A 136 -8.10 -3.70 37.58
N GLY A 137 -7.47 -4.66 36.91
CA GLY A 137 -6.80 -4.38 35.65
C GLY A 137 -7.81 -4.05 34.55
N ARG A 138 -8.96 -4.73 34.51
CA ARG A 138 -10.00 -4.49 33.50
C ARG A 138 -10.51 -3.07 33.59
N LYS A 139 -10.80 -2.59 34.81
CA LYS A 139 -11.19 -1.21 35.06
C LYS A 139 -10.18 -0.20 34.53
N ILE A 140 -8.88 -0.42 34.78
CA ILE A 140 -7.82 0.46 34.26
C ILE A 140 -7.79 0.45 32.73
N LEU A 141 -7.96 -0.72 32.08
CA LEU A 141 -8.00 -0.79 30.61
C LEU A 141 -9.24 -0.11 30.04
N ASP A 142 -10.39 -0.27 30.68
CA ASP A 142 -11.64 0.39 30.29
C ASP A 142 -11.53 1.92 30.44
N ASP A 143 -10.91 2.40 31.52
CA ASP A 143 -10.64 3.84 31.74
C ASP A 143 -9.70 4.40 30.65
N VAL A 144 -8.63 3.66 30.28
CA VAL A 144 -7.74 4.06 29.18
C VAL A 144 -8.49 4.03 27.84
N ALA A 145 -9.29 3.00 27.58
CA ALA A 145 -10.08 2.88 26.35
C ALA A 145 -11.10 4.03 26.21
N ALA A 146 -11.72 4.44 27.31
CA ALA A 146 -12.63 5.58 27.35
C ALA A 146 -11.89 6.90 27.09
N ALA A 147 -10.71 7.09 27.69
CA ALA A 147 -9.89 8.28 27.46
C ALA A 147 -9.46 8.39 25.99
N VAL A 148 -9.05 7.29 25.36
CA VAL A 148 -8.50 7.29 23.98
C VAL A 148 -9.53 7.07 22.87
N ILE A 149 -10.83 7.01 23.20
CA ILE A 149 -11.91 6.73 22.23
C ILE A 149 -11.97 7.75 21.07
N HIS A 150 -11.45 8.96 21.30
CA HIS A 150 -11.42 10.04 20.33
C HIS A 150 -10.27 9.95 19.32
N VAL A 151 -9.21 9.18 19.63
CA VAL A 151 -8.01 9.01 18.77
C VAL A 151 -7.81 7.58 18.26
N GLY A 152 -8.49 6.61 18.87
CA GLY A 152 -8.28 5.20 18.58
C GLY A 152 -9.49 4.33 18.84
N ARG A 153 -9.42 3.12 18.30
CA ARG A 153 -10.41 2.06 18.50
C ARG A 153 -9.74 0.82 19.11
N VAL A 154 -10.49 0.09 19.92
CA VAL A 154 -10.03 -1.20 20.47
C VAL A 154 -10.09 -2.26 19.36
N GLU A 155 -8.93 -2.79 18.96
CA GLU A 155 -8.83 -3.89 17.98
C GLU A 155 -8.94 -5.24 18.69
N VAL A 156 -8.25 -5.38 19.83
CA VAL A 156 -8.32 -6.57 20.68
C VAL A 156 -8.76 -6.15 22.07
N GLN A 157 -9.94 -6.63 22.47
CA GLN A 157 -10.50 -6.45 23.81
C GLN A 157 -9.56 -7.01 24.89
N SER A 158 -9.75 -6.58 26.14
CA SER A 158 -8.94 -7.00 27.28
C SER A 158 -8.92 -8.53 27.42
N LYS A 159 -7.75 -9.14 27.21
CA LYS A 159 -7.54 -10.59 27.31
C LYS A 159 -6.50 -10.90 28.37
N LEU A 160 -6.83 -11.83 29.24
CA LEU A 160 -5.89 -12.37 30.23
C LEU A 160 -5.00 -13.41 29.55
N ASP A 161 -3.71 -13.10 29.47
CA ASP A 161 -2.63 -13.94 28.96
C ASP A 161 -1.75 -14.39 30.15
N GLY A 162 -2.27 -15.36 30.90
CA GLY A 162 -1.64 -15.91 32.10
C GLY A 162 -1.49 -14.89 33.23
N ARG A 163 -0.26 -14.38 33.43
CA ARG A 163 0.05 -13.36 34.46
C ARG A 163 -0.11 -11.93 33.95
N ASN A 164 -0.33 -11.77 32.66
CA ASN A 164 -0.47 -10.47 32.02
C ASN A 164 -1.90 -10.32 31.53
N MET A 165 -2.42 -9.10 31.51
CA MET A 165 -3.60 -8.79 30.73
C MET A 165 -3.26 -7.76 29.68
N THR A 166 -3.67 -8.05 28.45
CA THR A 166 -3.29 -7.26 27.28
C THR A 166 -4.51 -6.72 26.56
N MET A 167 -4.35 -5.53 25.99
CA MET A 167 -5.33 -4.89 25.11
C MET A 167 -4.56 -4.23 23.96
N VAL A 168 -5.11 -4.31 22.75
CA VAL A 168 -4.50 -3.68 21.56
C VAL A 168 -5.41 -2.59 21.04
N LEU A 169 -4.87 -1.38 20.99
CA LEU A 169 -5.50 -0.20 20.43
C LEU A 169 -4.93 0.07 19.03
N ALA A 170 -5.83 0.33 18.10
CA ALA A 170 -5.51 0.77 16.75
C ALA A 170 -5.85 2.26 16.61
N PRO A 171 -5.05 3.03 15.88
CA PRO A 171 -5.36 4.43 15.61
C PRO A 171 -6.62 4.52 14.75
N ASP A 172 -7.51 5.46 15.05
CA ASP A 172 -8.64 5.74 14.18
C ASP A 172 -8.15 6.59 13.01
N ARG A 173 -8.42 6.16 11.78
CA ARG A 173 -7.92 6.82 10.56
C ARG A 173 -8.46 8.25 10.39
N LYS A 174 -9.41 8.68 11.24
CA LYS A 174 -9.97 10.03 11.27
C LYS A 174 -9.10 11.08 11.98
N GLY A 175 -8.14 10.69 12.84
CA GLY A 175 -7.36 11.63 13.67
C GLY A 175 -5.91 11.88 13.27
N GLY A 176 -5.42 11.23 12.21
CA GLY A 176 -4.09 11.47 11.66
C GLY A 176 -4.17 12.39 10.45
N HIS A 177 -3.33 13.42 10.41
CA HIS A 177 -3.11 14.29 9.26
C HIS A 177 -2.66 13.50 8.01
N GLY A 178 -3.60 12.79 7.38
CA GLY A 178 -3.48 12.14 6.07
C GLY A 178 -4.11 12.97 4.94
N GLN A 179 -4.64 14.16 5.25
CA GLN A 179 -5.08 15.15 4.26
C GLN A 179 -4.00 16.21 4.04
N THR A 180 -2.92 15.84 3.37
CA THR A 180 -2.15 16.74 2.50
C THR A 180 -1.41 15.81 1.55
N ARG A 181 -1.59 16.00 0.22
CA ARG A 181 -1.11 15.19 -0.92
C ARG A 181 -2.13 14.29 -1.63
N ARG A 182 -3.42 14.64 -1.63
CA ARG A 182 -4.36 14.25 -2.71
C ARG A 182 -5.13 15.45 -3.26
N ARG A 183 -4.41 16.52 -3.58
CA ARG A 183 -4.77 17.63 -4.48
C ARG A 183 -3.39 18.12 -4.93
N SER A 184 -2.90 17.84 -6.12
CA SER A 184 -3.44 18.20 -7.43
C SER A 184 -2.68 17.43 -8.51
N ASP A 185 -3.36 16.60 -9.31
CA ASP A 185 -2.93 16.33 -10.68
C ASP A 185 -4.14 15.95 -11.56
N SER A 186 -5.14 16.83 -11.55
CA SER A 186 -6.20 16.81 -12.54
C SER A 186 -6.20 18.20 -13.18
N GLY A 187 -5.31 18.36 -14.17
CA GLY A 187 -5.37 19.39 -15.19
C GLY A 187 -6.29 18.96 -16.35
N PRO A 188 -6.79 19.92 -17.14
CA PRO A 188 -8.12 19.85 -17.74
C PRO A 188 -8.13 19.33 -19.18
N GLY A 189 -9.25 18.76 -19.59
CA GLY A 189 -9.54 18.34 -20.97
C GLY A 189 -11.03 18.39 -21.28
N GLU A 190 -11.54 19.60 -21.51
CA GLU A 190 -12.59 19.93 -22.50
C GLU A 190 -12.10 19.43 -23.88
N VAL A 191 -12.84 18.95 -24.88
CA VAL A 191 -14.23 18.91 -25.38
C VAL A 191 -14.24 17.72 -26.38
N VAL A 192 -15.31 17.03 -26.77
CA VAL A 192 -16.47 17.46 -27.57
C VAL A 192 -17.50 16.32 -27.61
N GLU A 193 -18.76 16.67 -27.38
CA GLU A 193 -19.95 15.87 -27.65
C GLU A 193 -20.51 16.33 -29.01
N GLY A 194 -20.84 15.39 -29.90
CA GLY A 194 -21.42 15.73 -31.20
C GLY A 194 -21.62 14.55 -32.15
N ALA A 195 -22.90 14.17 -32.27
CA ALA A 195 -23.60 13.68 -33.46
C ALA A 195 -23.33 12.26 -34.03
N GLU A 196 -24.35 11.41 -33.81
CA GLU A 196 -25.03 10.46 -34.73
C GLU A 196 -24.78 10.62 -36.26
N PRO A 197 -24.94 9.56 -37.10
CA PRO A 197 -26.25 8.89 -37.28
C PRO A 197 -26.31 7.38 -37.62
N GLU A 198 -27.46 6.79 -37.26
CA GLU A 198 -28.41 5.99 -38.06
C GLU A 198 -27.91 5.14 -39.26
N ALA A 199 -28.17 3.82 -39.25
CA ALA A 199 -29.07 3.16 -40.22
C ALA A 199 -28.99 1.61 -40.21
N ALA A 200 -30.17 1.00 -40.00
CA ALA A 200 -30.76 -0.16 -40.69
C ALA A 200 -30.03 -1.52 -40.80
N ALA A 201 -30.67 -2.55 -40.22
CA ALA A 201 -31.13 -3.72 -40.99
C ALA A 201 -32.12 -4.54 -40.16
N GLU A 202 -33.40 -4.25 -40.39
CA GLU A 202 -34.56 -5.05 -40.08
C GLU A 202 -34.71 -6.11 -41.19
N VAL A 203 -34.94 -7.38 -40.86
CA VAL A 203 -35.70 -8.29 -41.73
C VAL A 203 -36.60 -9.17 -40.85
N PRO A 204 -37.92 -9.18 -41.11
CA PRO A 204 -38.94 -9.84 -40.29
C PRO A 204 -39.44 -11.19 -40.88
N GLU A 205 -40.32 -11.82 -40.09
CA GLU A 205 -41.35 -12.84 -40.41
C GLU A 205 -40.87 -14.25 -40.83
N SER A 206 -41.42 -15.34 -40.28
CA SER A 206 -42.86 -15.60 -40.15
C SER A 206 -43.17 -16.79 -39.19
N PRO A 207 -44.46 -17.01 -38.81
CA PRO A 207 -44.90 -17.82 -37.68
C PRO A 207 -45.58 -19.18 -38.03
N THR A 208 -45.76 -20.00 -36.98
CA THR A 208 -46.79 -21.06 -36.77
C THR A 208 -46.65 -22.42 -37.46
N GLU A 209 -46.49 -23.49 -36.67
CA GLU A 209 -47.53 -24.52 -36.37
C GLU A 209 -47.22 -25.21 -35.03
#